data_AF-A0A4Q2QRC8-F1
#
_entry.id   AF-A0A4Q2QRC8-F1
#
_cell.length_a   1.000
_cell.length_b   1.000
_cell.length_c   1.000
_cell.angle_alpha   90.00
_cell.angle_beta   90.00
_cell.angle_gamma   90.00
#
_symmetry.space_group_name_H-M   'P 1'
#
loop_
_entity.id
_entity.type
_entity.pdbx_description
1 polymer ?
#
loop_
_entity_poly.entity_id
_entity_poly.type
_entity_poly.pdbx_seq_one_letter_code
_entity_poly.pdbx_strand_id
1 'polypeptide(L)'
;RELWLSMDDLTRHIMFFATTGGGKTETIFAWAINPLCWARGFTLVDGKAQNDTARTIWYLARRFGREDDVEVINFMNGGKSRSEIILSGEKTRPQSNTWNPFCYSTEAFTAETMQSMLPQNVQGGEWQSRAIAM
;
A
#
# COMPACT_ATOMS: atom_id res chain seq x y z
N ARG A 1 8.74 18.69 25.81
CA ARG A 1 9.99 17.89 25.69
C ARG A 1 9.73 16.86 24.61
N GLU A 2 10.62 16.73 23.64
CA GLU A 2 10.46 15.77 22.53
C GLU A 2 10.82 14.35 22.98
N LEU A 3 10.25 13.35 22.31
CA LEU A 3 10.45 11.94 22.59
C LEU A 3 11.00 11.27 21.33
N TRP A 4 12.25 10.81 21.41
CA TRP A 4 12.99 10.25 20.29
C TRP A 4 13.09 8.74 20.46
N LEU A 5 12.69 7.98 19.44
CA LEU A 5 12.79 6.53 19.44
C LEU A 5 14.19 6.09 18.98
N SER A 6 14.68 4.99 19.56
CA SER A 6 15.88 4.31 19.08
C SER A 6 15.56 3.45 17.86
N MET A 7 16.60 3.01 17.14
CA MET A 7 16.42 2.05 16.04
C MET A 7 15.82 0.72 16.53
N ASP A 8 16.19 0.30 17.74
CA ASP A 8 15.68 -0.92 18.36
C ASP A 8 14.16 -0.81 18.61
N ASP A 9 13.68 0.35 19.04
CA ASP A 9 12.24 0.63 19.18
C ASP A 9 11.53 0.59 17.81
N LEU A 10 12.12 1.21 16.78
CA LEU A 10 11.54 1.28 15.44
C LEU A 10 11.40 -0.11 14.77
N THR A 11 12.29 -1.05 15.09
CA THR A 11 12.25 -2.42 14.55
C THR A 11 11.22 -3.35 15.20
N ARG A 12 10.56 -2.93 16.29
CA ARG A 12 9.56 -3.75 17.02
C ARG A 12 8.11 -3.51 16.61
N HIS A 13 7.90 -2.76 15.53
CA HIS A 13 6.59 -2.27 15.10
C HIS A 13 5.94 -1.30 16.09
N ILE A 14 5.12 -0.39 15.55
CA ILE A 14 4.39 0.60 16.33
C ILE A 14 2.92 0.50 15.96
N MET A 15 2.06 0.57 16.97
CA MET A 15 0.61 0.53 16.80
C MET A 15 -0.02 1.82 17.33
N PHE A 16 -0.80 2.49 16.48
CA PHE A 16 -1.56 3.69 16.85
C PHE A 16 -3.03 3.32 17.05
N PHE A 17 -3.54 3.54 18.27
CA PHE A 17 -4.96 3.40 18.58
C PHE A 17 -5.64 4.77 18.55
N ALA A 18 -6.68 4.91 17.71
CA ALA A 18 -7.49 6.11 17.63
C ALA A 18 -8.86 5.79 17.01
N THR A 19 -9.89 6.54 17.41
CA THR A 19 -11.21 6.51 16.78
C THR A 19 -11.25 7.33 15.48
N THR A 20 -12.31 7.18 14.69
CA THR A 20 -12.55 8.06 13.53
C THR A 20 -12.68 9.51 14.01
N GLY A 21 -11.87 10.41 13.44
CA GLY A 21 -11.76 11.81 13.88
C GLY A 21 -10.67 12.06 14.93
N GLY A 22 -10.04 11.01 15.48
CA GLY A 22 -8.94 11.13 16.45
C GLY A 22 -7.57 11.47 15.85
N GLY A 23 -7.50 11.89 14.58
CA GLY A 23 -6.26 12.32 13.94
C GLY A 23 -5.31 11.18 13.50
N LYS A 24 -5.80 9.95 13.32
CA LYS A 24 -4.96 8.80 12.93
C LYS A 24 -4.25 9.03 11.59
N THR A 25 -4.97 9.57 10.59
CA THR A 25 -4.44 9.76 9.24
C THR A 25 -3.32 10.81 9.25
N GLU A 26 -3.54 11.92 9.93
CA GLU A 26 -2.57 13.01 10.09
C GLU A 26 -1.34 12.55 10.88
N THR A 27 -1.54 11.71 11.90
CA THR A 27 -0.44 11.08 12.64
C THR A 27 0.41 10.19 11.74
N ILE A 28 -0.21 9.40 10.86
CA ILE A 28 0.52 8.57 9.89
C ILE A 28 1.31 9.45 8.90
N PHE A 29 0.75 10.55 8.41
CA PHE A 29 1.47 11.48 7.53
C PHE A 29 2.66 12.13 8.24
N ALA A 30 2.48 12.57 9.49
CA ALA A 30 3.58 13.09 10.30
C ALA A 30 4.67 12.03 10.53
N TRP A 31 4.27 10.78 10.76
CA TRP A 31 5.19 9.66 10.91
C TRP A 31 5.99 9.38 9.62
N ALA A 32 5.32 9.42 8.46
CA ALA A 32 5.91 9.18 7.15
C ALA A 32 6.94 10.23 6.73
N ILE A 33 6.95 11.42 7.35
CA ILE A 33 8.00 12.43 7.11
C ILE A 33 9.35 11.96 7.64
N ASN A 34 9.39 11.20 8.74
CA ASN A 34 10.65 10.77 9.35
C ASN A 34 11.55 9.95 8.40
N PRO A 35 11.08 8.88 7.73
CA PRO A 35 11.91 8.19 6.74
C PRO A 35 12.33 9.10 5.57
N LEU A 36 11.48 10.03 5.12
CA LEU A 36 11.84 10.98 4.07
C LEU A 36 13.00 11.90 4.49
N CYS A 37 13.02 12.38 5.74
CA CYS A 37 14.13 13.16 6.29
C CYS A 37 15.46 12.41 6.27
N TRP A 38 15.43 11.08 6.34
CA TRP A 38 16.61 10.21 6.34
C TRP A 38 16.94 9.64 4.94
N ALA A 39 16.32 10.20 3.90
CA ALA A 39 16.40 9.70 2.53
C ALA A 39 16.03 8.20 2.40
N ARG A 40 15.12 7.71 3.24
CA ARG A 40 14.54 6.36 3.18
C ARG A 40 13.16 6.41 2.52
N GLY A 41 12.71 5.25 2.03
CA GLY A 41 11.37 5.04 1.50
C GLY A 41 10.45 4.36 2.53
N PHE A 42 9.16 4.32 2.23
CA PHE A 42 8.15 3.58 2.98
C PHE A 42 7.06 3.07 2.04
N THR A 43 6.34 2.05 2.48
CA THR A 43 5.12 1.57 1.82
C THR A 43 3.92 1.93 2.70
N LEU A 44 2.90 2.55 2.11
CA LEU A 44 1.67 2.91 2.81
C LEU A 44 0.48 2.19 2.18
N VAL A 45 -0.30 1.49 3.01
CA VAL A 45 -1.56 0.86 2.60
C VAL A 45 -2.71 1.63 3.26
N ASP A 46 -3.58 2.21 2.44
CA ASP A 46 -4.76 2.96 2.90
C ASP A 46 -6.05 2.13 2.72
N GLY A 47 -6.51 1.52 3.82
CA GLY A 47 -7.78 0.80 3.85
C GLY A 47 -9.03 1.68 4.03
N LYS A 48 -8.85 2.99 4.29
CA LYS A 48 -9.98 3.94 4.42
C LYS A 48 -10.45 4.47 3.06
N ALA A 49 -9.66 4.23 2.00
CA ALA A 49 -9.96 4.63 0.62
C ALA A 49 -10.15 6.15 0.48
N GLN A 50 -9.27 6.95 1.12
CA GLN A 50 -9.34 8.40 1.02
C GLN A 50 -8.59 8.88 -0.24
N ASN A 51 -9.28 9.55 -1.17
CA ASN A 51 -8.72 9.98 -2.45
C ASN A 51 -7.51 10.92 -2.32
N ASP A 52 -7.46 11.70 -1.23
CA ASP A 52 -6.40 12.68 -1.01
C ASP A 52 -5.10 12.07 -0.45
N THR A 53 -5.11 10.79 -0.05
CA THR A 53 -3.93 10.13 0.54
C THR A 53 -2.75 10.14 -0.42
N ALA A 54 -2.96 9.66 -1.66
CA ALA A 54 -1.90 9.61 -2.68
C ALA A 54 -1.36 11.01 -3.02
N ARG A 55 -2.25 12.00 -3.15
CA ARG A 55 -1.87 13.40 -3.39
C ARG A 55 -1.01 13.95 -2.24
N THR A 56 -1.39 13.65 -1.00
CA THR A 56 -0.67 14.14 0.19
C THR A 56 0.73 13.52 0.26
N ILE A 57 0.87 12.21 0.02
CA ILE A 57 2.18 11.56 -0.03
C ILE A 57 3.06 12.15 -1.12
N TRP A 58 2.49 12.43 -2.31
CA TRP A 58 3.23 13.08 -3.39
C TRP A 58 3.72 14.48 -2.98
N TYR A 59 2.89 15.29 -2.32
CA TYR A 59 3.31 16.59 -1.80
C TYR A 59 4.42 16.48 -0.73
N LEU A 60 4.33 15.48 0.15
CA LEU A 60 5.39 15.22 1.13
C LEU A 60 6.70 14.83 0.44
N ALA A 61 6.66 13.91 -0.53
CA ALA A 61 7.84 13.52 -1.30
C ALA A 61 8.45 14.71 -2.08
N ARG A 62 7.60 15.52 -2.72
CA ARG A 62 8.00 16.76 -3.41
C ARG A 62 8.71 17.75 -2.49
N ARG A 63 8.34 17.82 -1.21
CA ARG A 63 9.03 18.69 -0.23
C ARG A 63 10.51 18.32 -0.07
N PHE A 64 10.86 17.06 -0.31
CA PHE A 64 12.23 16.55 -0.27
C PHE A 64 12.85 16.36 -1.66
N GLY A 65 12.18 16.79 -2.73
CA GLY A 65 12.65 16.62 -4.12
C GLY A 65 12.65 15.17 -4.60
N ARG A 66 11.74 14.35 -4.06
CA ARG A 66 11.64 12.90 -4.34
C ARG A 66 10.30 12.52 -4.96
N GLU A 67 9.65 13.46 -5.65
CA GLU A 67 8.36 13.21 -6.29
C GLU A 67 8.39 12.09 -7.34
N ASP A 68 9.55 11.87 -7.97
CA ASP A 68 9.74 10.85 -9.01
C ASP A 68 9.83 9.43 -8.42
N ASP A 69 10.09 9.29 -7.12
CA ASP A 69 10.16 8.01 -6.42
C ASP A 69 8.77 7.49 -5.96
N VAL A 70 7.70 8.25 -6.23
CA VAL A 70 6.36 7.93 -5.74
C VAL A 70 5.61 7.04 -6.73
N GLU A 71 5.31 5.82 -6.30
CA GLU A 71 4.44 4.89 -7.02
C GLU A 71 3.14 4.63 -6.26
N VAL A 72 2.03 4.49 -7.00
CA VAL A 72 0.68 4.30 -6.44
C VAL A 72 -0.02 3.15 -7.15
N ILE A 73 -0.43 2.14 -6.39
CA ILE A 73 -1.37 1.10 -6.88
C ILE A 73 -2.75 1.45 -6.33
N ASN A 74 -3.68 1.83 -7.21
CA ASN A 74 -5.01 2.31 -6.82
C ASN A 74 -6.10 1.27 -7.12
N PHE A 75 -6.67 0.68 -6.06
CA PHE A 75 -7.76 -0.29 -6.13
C PHE A 75 -9.16 0.33 -6.17
N MET A 76 -9.30 1.66 -6.06
CA MET A 76 -10.61 2.34 -6.11
C MET A 76 -11.15 2.51 -7.53
N ASN A 77 -10.34 2.29 -8.56
CA ASN A 77 -10.71 2.47 -9.97
C ASN A 77 -11.59 1.33 -10.53
N GLY A 78 -12.33 0.62 -9.67
CA GLY A 78 -13.15 -0.54 -10.05
C GLY A 78 -14.18 -0.23 -11.14
N GLY A 79 -14.42 -1.23 -12.01
CA GLY A 79 -15.55 -1.24 -12.93
C GLY A 79 -15.33 -0.63 -14.32
N LYS A 80 -14.12 -0.16 -14.67
CA LYS A 80 -13.80 0.27 -16.04
C LYS A 80 -12.51 -0.37 -16.52
N SER A 81 -12.54 -0.94 -17.72
CA SER A 81 -11.32 -1.44 -18.37
C SER A 81 -10.37 -0.29 -18.70
N ARG A 82 -9.06 -0.54 -18.75
CA ARG A 82 -8.08 0.43 -19.24
C ARG A 82 -8.42 0.95 -20.64
N SER A 83 -8.94 0.07 -21.51
CA SER A 83 -9.39 0.45 -22.85
C SER A 83 -10.59 1.40 -22.82
N GLU A 84 -11.55 1.15 -21.95
CA GLU A 84 -12.74 1.98 -21.75
C GLU A 84 -12.37 3.37 -21.19
N ILE A 85 -11.38 3.42 -20.29
CA ILE A 85 -10.83 4.66 -19.74
C ILE A 85 -10.12 5.48 -20.82
N ILE A 86 -9.35 4.84 -21.70
CA ILE A 86 -8.69 5.52 -22.83
C ILE A 86 -9.73 6.05 -23.81
N LEU A 87 -10.75 5.25 -24.12
CA LEU A 87 -11.86 5.62 -25.02
C LEU A 87 -12.71 6.77 -24.47
N SER A 88 -12.92 6.85 -23.15
CA SER A 88 -13.70 7.92 -22.54
C SER A 88 -12.95 9.26 -22.47
N GLY A 89 -11.64 9.29 -22.76
CA GLY A 89 -10.83 10.51 -22.82
C GLY A 89 -10.65 11.23 -21.47
N GLU A 90 -10.99 10.58 -20.36
CA GLU A 90 -11.06 11.20 -19.04
C GLU A 90 -9.67 11.24 -18.37
N LYS A 91 -8.99 12.38 -18.50
CA LYS A 91 -7.60 12.59 -18.01
C LYS A 91 -7.49 13.02 -16.54
N THR A 92 -8.60 13.17 -15.85
CA THR A 92 -8.68 13.76 -14.49
C THR A 92 -8.47 12.75 -13.37
N ARG A 93 -8.36 11.44 -13.67
CA ARG A 93 -8.35 10.38 -12.64
C ARG A 93 -6.95 10.10 -12.10
N PRO A 94 -6.82 9.73 -10.81
CA PRO A 94 -5.54 9.30 -10.23
C PRO A 94 -4.99 8.13 -11.02
N GLN A 95 -3.80 8.32 -11.59
CA GLN A 95 -3.07 7.28 -12.30
C GLN A 95 -2.71 6.16 -11.30
N SER A 96 -2.88 4.92 -11.73
CA SER A 96 -2.35 3.76 -11.01
C SER A 96 -1.15 3.24 -11.78
N ASN A 97 -0.05 3.00 -11.08
CA ASN A 97 1.04 2.18 -11.58
C ASN A 97 0.53 0.74 -11.81
N THR A 98 1.20 0.05 -12.72
CA THR A 98 0.89 -1.35 -13.04
C THR A 98 1.86 -2.24 -12.26
N TRP A 99 1.34 -3.25 -11.59
CA TRP A 99 2.15 -4.26 -10.91
C TRP A 99 1.63 -5.65 -11.28
N ASN A 100 2.52 -6.51 -11.76
CA ASN A 100 2.21 -7.91 -12.04
C ASN A 100 3.11 -8.83 -11.21
N PRO A 101 2.60 -9.39 -10.10
CA PRO A 101 3.41 -10.24 -9.22
C PRO A 101 3.83 -11.55 -9.90
N PHE A 102 3.17 -12.00 -10.97
CA PHE A 102 3.53 -13.23 -11.68
C PHE A 102 4.72 -13.05 -12.63
N CYS A 103 5.00 -11.82 -13.08
CA CYS A 103 6.11 -11.56 -13.98
C CYS A 103 7.38 -11.09 -13.25
N TYR A 104 7.21 -10.38 -12.14
CA TYR A 104 8.31 -9.66 -11.48
C TYR A 104 8.71 -10.22 -10.11
N SER A 105 8.11 -11.32 -9.68
CA SER A 105 8.41 -11.93 -8.38
C SER A 105 9.11 -13.27 -8.52
N THR A 106 9.74 -13.71 -7.43
CA THR A 106 10.29 -15.06 -7.33
C THR A 106 9.17 -16.08 -7.25
N GLU A 107 9.47 -17.31 -7.68
CA GLU A 107 8.52 -18.44 -7.60
C GLU A 107 7.93 -18.61 -6.19
N ALA A 108 8.77 -18.49 -5.16
CA ALA A 108 8.34 -18.55 -3.77
C ALA A 108 7.34 -17.43 -3.41
N PHE A 109 7.59 -16.18 -3.83
CA PHE A 109 6.67 -15.09 -3.56
C PHE A 109 5.34 -15.27 -4.30
N THR A 110 5.38 -15.76 -5.53
CA THR A 110 4.17 -16.06 -6.31
C THR A 110 3.35 -17.16 -5.64
N ALA A 111 3.98 -18.25 -5.19
CA ALA A 111 3.32 -19.34 -4.47
C ALA A 111 2.67 -18.86 -3.18
N GLU A 112 3.40 -18.10 -2.35
CA GLU A 112 2.86 -17.51 -1.11
C GLU A 112 1.72 -16.53 -1.38
N THR A 113 1.82 -15.71 -2.44
CA THR A 113 0.74 -14.82 -2.85
C THR A 113 -0.50 -15.61 -3.23
N MET A 114 -0.36 -16.70 -4.00
CA MET A 114 -1.49 -17.57 -4.37
C MET A 114 -2.08 -18.28 -3.14
N GLN A 115 -1.24 -18.75 -2.22
CA GLN A 115 -1.69 -19.36 -0.97
C GLN A 115 -2.41 -18.36 -0.07
N SER A 116 -1.99 -17.10 -0.03
CA SER A 116 -2.64 -16.05 0.76
C SER A 116 -4.07 -15.71 0.29
N MET A 117 -4.39 -16.03 -0.98
CA MET A 117 -5.73 -15.88 -1.53
C MET A 117 -6.69 -17.02 -1.12
N LEU A 118 -6.15 -18.13 -0.59
CA LEU A 118 -6.96 -19.24 -0.15
C LEU A 118 -7.63 -18.93 1.20
N PRO A 119 -8.91 -19.28 1.39
CA PRO A 119 -9.61 -19.08 2.65
C PRO A 119 -8.93 -19.87 3.78
N GLN A 120 -8.80 -19.26 4.95
CA GLN A 120 -8.27 -19.94 6.14
C GLN A 120 -9.41 -20.61 6.92
N ASN A 121 -9.16 -21.82 7.45
CA ASN A 121 -10.08 -22.57 8.34
C ASN A 121 -11.45 -22.95 7.73
N VAL A 122 -11.47 -23.43 6.49
CA VAL A 122 -12.69 -23.95 5.84
C VAL A 122 -12.93 -25.44 6.14
N GLN A 123 -14.20 -25.81 6.32
CA GLN A 123 -14.63 -27.20 6.35
C GLN A 123 -14.43 -27.81 4.95
N GLY A 124 -13.49 -28.76 4.82
CA GLY A 124 -13.03 -29.28 3.52
C GLY A 124 -11.57 -28.96 3.17
N GLY A 125 -10.69 -28.81 4.15
CA GLY A 125 -9.26 -28.51 3.98
C GLY A 125 -8.49 -29.44 3.04
N GLU A 126 -9.00 -30.62 2.72
CA GLU A 126 -8.41 -31.49 1.68
C GLU A 126 -8.40 -30.83 0.30
N TRP A 127 -9.46 -30.10 -0.07
CA TRP A 127 -9.52 -29.38 -1.35
C TRP A 127 -8.55 -28.20 -1.40
N GLN A 128 -8.35 -27.55 -0.26
CA GLN A 128 -7.34 -26.49 -0.12
C GLN A 128 -5.93 -27.06 -0.26
N SER A 129 -5.62 -28.18 0.42
CA SER A 129 -4.32 -28.85 0.28
C SER A 129 -4.07 -29.33 -1.15
N ARG A 130 -5.10 -29.82 -1.85
CA ARG A 130 -5.01 -30.18 -3.27
C ARG A 130 -4.73 -28.97 -4.16
N ALA A 131 -5.37 -27.83 -3.88
CA ALA A 131 -5.14 -26.59 -4.62
C ALA A 131 -3.74 -26.01 -4.41
N ILE A 132 -3.14 -26.21 -3.23
CA ILE A 132 -1.74 -25.81 -2.94
C ILE A 132 -0.74 -26.73 -3.66
N ALA A 133 -1.08 -28.02 -3.82
CA ALA A 133 -0.19 -29.02 -4.41
C ALA A 133 -0.21 -29.07 -5.96
N MET A 134 -1.14 -28.34 -6.59
CA MET A 134 -1.24 -28.19 -8.05
C MET A 134 -0.37 -27.04 -8.54
#